data_AF-A0A4Q3D017-F1
#
_entry.id   AF-A0A4Q3D017-F1
#
_cell.length_a   1.000
_cell.length_b   1.000
_cell.length_c   1.000
_cell.angle_alpha   90.00
_cell.angle_beta   90.00
_cell.angle_gamma   90.00
#
_symmetry.space_group_name_H-M   'P 1'
#
loop_
_entity.id
_entity.type
_entity.pdbx_description
1 polymer ?
#
loop_
_entity_poly.entity_id
_entity_poly.type
_entity_poly.pdbx_seq_one_letter_code
_entity_poly.pdbx_strand_id
1 'polypeptide(L)'
;MRLIGWIMLIIFVGSCKQISGSSPGLYQEAAMASKALGTVSVPIYSSIGVKSPKKIRCQLVVEARKMFPQCKGISNVRYVRHSAYAEVMH
;
A
#
# COMPACT_ATOMS: atom_id res chain seq x y z
N MET A 1 -13.81 48.69 28.78
CA MET A 1 -13.12 47.42 29.08
C MET A 1 -12.16 47.15 27.92
N ARG A 2 -10.86 47.34 28.16
CA ARG A 2 -9.80 47.32 27.15
C ARG A 2 -9.25 45.90 27.05
N LEU A 3 -9.42 45.25 25.89
CA LEU A 3 -8.84 43.94 25.60
C LEU A 3 -7.42 44.14 25.07
N ILE A 4 -6.46 43.87 25.95
CA ILE A 4 -5.05 43.68 25.62
C ILE A 4 -4.89 42.22 25.20
N GLY A 5 -4.25 42.01 24.06
CA GLY A 5 -3.89 40.69 23.55
C GLY A 5 -2.88 40.83 22.42
N TRP A 6 -1.76 41.49 22.70
CA TRP A 6 -0.56 41.33 21.90
C TRP A 6 -0.09 39.87 22.03
N ILE A 7 0.39 39.25 20.94
CA ILE A 7 1.73 38.65 20.83
C ILE A 7 1.84 37.68 19.63
N MET A 8 2.85 37.99 18.81
CA MET A 8 3.69 37.15 17.95
C MET A 8 3.09 36.37 16.77
N LEU A 9 3.07 37.10 15.65
CA LEU A 9 3.71 36.73 14.40
C LEU A 9 4.97 35.85 14.59
N ILE A 10 4.92 34.57 14.21
CA ILE A 10 6.11 33.77 13.90
C ILE A 10 5.94 33.25 12.47
N ILE A 11 6.59 33.97 11.56
CA ILE A 11 6.84 33.54 10.18
C ILE A 11 7.93 32.48 10.25
N PHE A 12 7.56 31.21 10.03
CA PHE A 12 8.55 30.14 9.88
C PHE A 12 9.12 30.18 8.46
N VAL A 13 10.08 31.08 8.23
CA VAL A 13 11.06 30.96 7.15
C VAL A 13 12.01 29.83 7.56
N GLY A 14 11.88 28.71 6.87
CA GLY A 14 12.74 27.54 7.00
C GLY A 14 13.19 27.04 5.62
N SER A 15 14.08 27.81 5.00
CA SER A 15 15.14 27.33 4.10
C SER A 15 14.74 26.42 2.92
N CYS A 16 14.58 27.04 1.75
CA CYS A 16 14.99 26.44 0.49
C CYS A 16 16.49 26.10 0.58
N LYS A 17 16.82 24.84 0.86
CA LYS A 17 18.08 24.23 0.44
C LYS A 17 17.79 23.08 -0.49
N GLN A 18 18.07 23.36 -1.75
CA GLN A 18 18.39 22.46 -2.85
C GLN A 18 19.17 21.23 -2.34
N ILE A 19 18.58 20.03 -2.51
CA ILE A 19 19.32 18.77 -2.51
C ILE A 19 19.19 18.21 -3.92
N SER A 20 20.01 18.74 -4.83
CA SER A 20 20.51 17.93 -5.95
C SER A 20 21.52 16.98 -5.33
N GLY A 21 21.06 15.78 -5.00
CA GLY A 21 21.85 14.71 -4.42
C GLY A 21 21.26 13.38 -4.85
N SER A 22 21.90 12.79 -5.86
CA SER A 22 21.67 11.48 -6.44
C SER A 22 21.29 10.40 -5.41
N SER A 23 20.18 9.69 -5.63
CA SER A 23 19.98 8.26 -5.30
C SER A 23 18.58 7.78 -5.73
N PRO A 24 18.44 6.97 -6.80
CA PRO A 24 17.19 6.28 -7.13
C PRO A 24 17.01 5.00 -6.29
N GLY A 25 17.36 5.04 -5.00
CA GLY A 25 17.63 3.82 -4.22
C GLY A 25 16.77 3.57 -2.99
N LEU A 26 15.87 4.47 -2.58
CA LEU A 26 15.29 4.42 -1.21
C LEU A 26 13.78 4.17 -1.12
N TYR A 27 13.15 3.68 -2.20
CA TYR A 27 11.80 3.10 -2.14
C TYR A 27 11.76 1.59 -2.44
N GLN A 28 12.93 0.96 -2.54
CA GLN A 28 13.05 -0.48 -2.81
C GLN A 28 13.45 -1.30 -1.58
N GLU A 29 13.70 -0.64 -0.44
CA GLU A 29 14.31 -1.23 0.76
C GLU A 29 13.32 -1.58 1.89
N ALA A 30 12.02 -1.66 1.61
CA ALA A 30 11.00 -2.00 2.61
C ALA A 30 10.03 -3.12 2.23
N ALA A 31 10.23 -3.78 1.08
CA ALA A 31 9.59 -5.07 0.81
C ALA A 31 10.59 -6.15 1.21
N MET A 32 10.65 -6.42 2.52
CA MET A 32 11.31 -7.60 3.05
C MET A 32 11.00 -8.78 2.14
N ALA A 33 12.02 -9.29 1.48
CA ALA A 33 11.94 -10.46 0.63
C ALA A 33 11.73 -11.71 1.49
N SER A 34 10.59 -11.80 2.19
CA SER A 34 9.98 -13.08 2.44
C SER A 34 9.75 -13.66 1.05
N LYS A 35 10.54 -14.67 0.68
CA LYS A 35 10.50 -15.32 -0.63
C LYS A 35 9.04 -15.56 -1.03
N ALA A 36 8.51 -14.74 -1.93
CA ALA A 36 7.14 -14.87 -2.37
C ALA A 36 7.00 -16.21 -3.09
N LEU A 37 5.99 -17.00 -2.73
CA LEU A 37 5.72 -18.29 -3.36
C LEU A 37 5.22 -18.10 -4.80
N GLY A 38 4.57 -16.97 -5.04
CA GLY A 38 4.04 -16.58 -6.34
C GLY A 38 3.08 -15.41 -6.21
N THR A 39 2.31 -15.19 -7.25
CA THR A 39 1.27 -14.15 -7.31
C THR A 39 -0.07 -14.80 -7.60
N VAL A 40 -1.12 -14.34 -6.92
CA VAL A 40 -2.50 -14.73 -7.20
C VAL A 40 -3.31 -13.53 -7.64
N SER A 41 -4.36 -13.77 -8.42
CA SER A 41 -5.24 -12.73 -8.91
C SER A 41 -6.71 -13.10 -8.77
N VAL A 42 -7.55 -12.11 -8.49
CA VAL A 42 -9.01 -12.27 -8.48
C VAL A 42 -9.69 -11.13 -9.22
N PRO A 43 -10.83 -11.37 -9.89
CA PRO A 43 -11.59 -10.31 -10.52
C PRO A 43 -12.20 -9.38 -9.48
N ILE A 44 -12.13 -8.07 -9.74
CA ILE A 44 -12.74 -7.00 -8.91
C ILE A 44 -14.26 -7.00 -9.07
N TYR A 45 -14.73 -7.30 -10.26
CA TYR A 45 -16.16 -7.29 -10.59
C TYR A 45 -16.79 -8.67 -10.29
N SER A 46 -18.09 -8.62 -10.00
CA SER A 46 -18.99 -9.76 -9.85
C SER A 46 -20.29 -9.46 -10.60
N SER A 47 -21.19 -10.44 -10.70
CA SER A 47 -22.50 -10.26 -11.35
C SER A 47 -23.34 -9.14 -10.70
N ILE A 48 -23.10 -8.84 -9.43
CA ILE A 48 -23.79 -7.79 -8.66
C ILE A 48 -23.02 -6.45 -8.65
N GLY A 49 -21.93 -6.31 -9.40
CA GLY A 49 -21.10 -5.11 -9.46
C GLY A 49 -19.71 -5.27 -8.81
N VAL A 50 -19.11 -4.16 -8.39
CA VAL A 50 -17.75 -4.10 -7.82
C VAL A 50 -17.72 -4.74 -6.42
N LYS A 51 -16.81 -5.68 -6.21
CA LYS A 51 -16.59 -6.29 -4.89
C LYS A 51 -15.94 -5.29 -3.94
N SER A 52 -16.32 -5.36 -2.66
CA SER A 52 -15.63 -4.57 -1.63
C SER A 52 -14.19 -5.03 -1.44
N PRO A 53 -13.26 -4.14 -1.03
CA PRO A 53 -11.85 -4.50 -0.79
C PRO A 53 -11.69 -5.67 0.18
N LYS A 54 -12.56 -5.76 1.20
CA LYS A 54 -12.58 -6.89 2.15
C LYS A 54 -12.91 -8.21 1.45
N LYS A 55 -13.93 -8.24 0.58
CA LYS A 55 -14.29 -9.44 -0.19
C LYS A 55 -13.17 -9.85 -1.15
N ILE A 56 -12.55 -8.88 -1.83
CA ILE A 56 -11.42 -9.12 -2.73
C ILE A 56 -10.25 -9.74 -1.96
N ARG A 57 -9.89 -9.17 -0.80
CA ARG A 57 -8.82 -9.71 0.04
C ARG A 57 -9.10 -11.13 0.53
N CYS A 58 -10.32 -11.40 0.98
CA CYS A 58 -10.72 -12.76 1.37
C CYS A 58 -10.58 -13.75 0.22
N GLN A 59 -11.01 -13.38 -1.00
CA GLN A 59 -10.85 -14.24 -2.17
C GLN A 59 -9.39 -14.46 -2.56
N LEU A 60 -8.54 -13.43 -2.49
CA LEU A 60 -7.10 -13.57 -2.72
C LEU A 60 -6.46 -14.56 -1.74
N VAL A 61 -6.84 -14.52 -0.46
CA VAL A 61 -6.36 -15.50 0.54
C VAL A 61 -6.84 -16.91 0.22
N VAL A 62 -8.10 -17.07 -0.18
CA VAL A 62 -8.66 -18.38 -0.55
C VAL A 62 -7.93 -18.95 -1.77
N GLU A 63 -7.72 -18.16 -2.82
CA GLU A 63 -6.98 -18.59 -4.02
C GLU A 63 -5.50 -18.87 -3.71
N ALA A 64 -4.86 -18.05 -2.88
CA ALA A 64 -3.50 -18.30 -2.40
C ALA A 64 -3.38 -19.65 -1.70
N ARG A 65 -4.32 -20.01 -0.81
CA ARG A 65 -4.31 -21.30 -0.10
C ARG A 65 -4.57 -22.49 -1.02
N LYS A 66 -5.38 -22.32 -2.08
CA LYS A 66 -5.64 -23.37 -3.07
C LYS A 66 -4.39 -23.67 -3.90
N MET A 67 -3.70 -22.62 -4.37
CA MET A 67 -2.51 -22.78 -5.21
C MET A 67 -1.25 -23.11 -4.40
N PHE A 68 -1.16 -22.59 -3.17
CA PHE A 68 -0.02 -22.72 -2.28
C PHE A 68 -0.50 -23.15 -0.88
N PRO A 69 -0.64 -24.48 -0.64
CA PRO A 69 -1.13 -25.00 0.64
C PRO A 69 -0.31 -24.53 1.86
N GLN A 70 0.99 -24.33 1.67
CA GLN A 70 1.92 -23.82 2.68
C GLN A 70 1.92 -22.29 2.84
N CYS A 71 0.99 -21.56 2.21
CA CYS A 71 0.96 -20.11 2.34
C CYS A 71 0.62 -19.67 3.77
N LYS A 72 1.35 -18.68 4.28
CA LYS A 72 1.06 -18.04 5.57
C LYS A 72 0.20 -16.79 5.45
N GLY A 73 0.17 -16.20 4.25
CA GLY A 73 -0.62 -15.00 3.99
C GLY A 73 -0.40 -14.42 2.60
N ILE A 74 -0.90 -13.21 2.43
CA ILE A 74 -0.70 -12.41 1.23
C ILE A 74 -0.19 -11.01 1.59
N SER A 75 0.65 -10.45 0.73
CA SER A 75 1.19 -9.10 0.82
C SER A 75 1.03 -8.36 -0.50
N ASN A 76 1.36 -7.07 -0.51
CA ASN A 76 1.49 -6.25 -1.72
C ASN A 76 0.27 -6.35 -2.66
N VAL A 77 -0.93 -6.08 -2.11
CA VAL A 77 -2.18 -6.14 -2.89
C VAL A 77 -2.24 -4.95 -3.86
N ARG A 78 -2.32 -5.23 -5.15
CA ARG A 78 -2.38 -4.23 -6.23
C ARG A 78 -3.64 -4.39 -7.05
N TYR A 79 -4.21 -3.28 -7.51
CA TYR A 79 -5.42 -3.28 -8.33
C TYR A 79 -5.05 -2.80 -9.73
N VAL A 80 -5.34 -3.62 -10.75
CA VAL A 80 -5.03 -3.32 -12.15
C VAL A 80 -6.27 -3.59 -13.00
N ARG A 81 -6.82 -2.51 -13.57
CA ARG A 81 -8.03 -2.53 -14.40
C ARG A 81 -9.21 -3.25 -13.72
N HIS A 82 -9.41 -4.53 -14.05
CA HIS A 82 -10.54 -5.34 -13.60
C HIS A 82 -10.14 -6.46 -12.62
N SER A 83 -8.88 -6.51 -12.22
CA SER A 83 -8.33 -7.57 -11.37
C SER A 83 -7.51 -7.02 -10.22
N ALA A 84 -7.55 -7.70 -9.09
CA ALA A 84 -6.68 -7.48 -7.96
C ALA A 84 -5.64 -8.60 -7.91
N TYR A 85 -4.38 -8.24 -7.61
CA TYR A 85 -3.24 -9.13 -7.52
C TYR A 85 -2.67 -9.08 -6.11
N ALA A 86 -2.11 -10.17 -5.63
CA ALA A 86 -1.39 -10.20 -4.36
C ALA A 86 -0.22 -11.18 -4.43
N GLU A 87 0.86 -10.84 -3.73
CA GLU A 87 2.00 -11.72 -3.54
C GLU A 87 1.70 -12.70 -2.40
N VAL A 88 2.03 -13.97 -2.60
CA VAL A 88 1.79 -15.03 -1.62
C VAL A 88 3.03 -15.20 -0.77
N MET A 89 2.86 -15.16 0.55
CA MET A 89 3.94 -15.32 1.53
C MET A 89 4.06 -16.77 2.00
N HIS A 90 5.30 -17.23 2.20
CA HIS A 90 5.63 -18.54 2.79
C HIS A 90 5.76 -18.50 4.32
#